data_AF-A0A7C5QRC4-F1
#
_entry.id   AF-A0A7C5QRC4-F1
#
_cell.length_a   1.000
_cell.length_b   1.000
_cell.length_c   1.000
_cell.angle_alpha   90.00
_cell.angle_beta   90.00
_cell.angle_gamma   90.00
#
_symmetry.space_group_name_H-M   'P 1'
#
loop_
_entity.id
_entity.type
_entity.pdbx_description
1 polymer ?
#
loop_
_entity_poly.entity_id
_entity_poly.type
_entity_poly.pdbx_seq_one_letter_code
_entity_poly.pdbx_strand_id
1 'polypeptide(L)' 'KASIAPYQYPRRVVFTDALPKTETGKIQRFRLKETHA' A
#
# COMPACT_ATOMS: atom_id res chain seq x y z
N LYS A 1 -16.40 -8.62 12.29
CA LYS A 1 -15.58 -9.83 12.58
C LYS A 1 -14.36 -9.80 11.69
N ALA A 2 -13.16 -9.85 12.25
CA ALA A 2 -11.92 -9.80 11.46
C ALA A 2 -11.80 -11.07 10.61
N SER A 3 -11.76 -10.91 9.29
CA SER A 3 -11.75 -12.01 8.30
C SER A 3 -10.36 -12.62 8.08
N ILE A 4 -9.35 -12.17 8.83
CA ILE A 4 -7.94 -12.54 8.65
C ILE A 4 -7.39 -13.17 9.92
N ALA A 5 -6.38 -14.04 9.75
CA ALA A 5 -5.75 -14.69 10.90
C ALA A 5 -4.99 -13.67 11.77
N PRO A 6 -4.82 -13.93 13.09
CA PRO A 6 -4.19 -13.00 14.03
C PRO A 6 -2.77 -12.55 13.69
N TYR A 7 -2.06 -13.25 12.79
CA TYR A 7 -0.71 -12.91 12.35
C TYR A 7 -0.67 -12.16 11.01
N GLN A 8 -1.79 -12.05 10.31
CA GLN A 8 -1.88 -11.41 8.98
C GLN A 8 -2.14 -9.90 9.07
N TYR A 9 -1.86 -9.28 10.22
CA TYR A 9 -2.01 -7.85 10.37
C TYR A 9 -0.85 -7.09 9.71
N PRO A 10 -1.12 -5.95 9.06
CA PRO A 10 -0.06 -5.09 8.57
C PRO A 10 0.75 -4.53 9.76
N ARG A 11 2.07 -4.59 9.67
CA ARG A 11 2.97 -4.02 10.70
C ARG A 11 2.99 -2.49 10.68
N ARG A 12 2.71 -1.89 9.54
CA ARG A 12 2.69 -0.43 9.31
C ARG A 12 1.57 -0.10 8.33
N VAL A 13 0.87 1.00 8.58
CA VAL A 13 -0.12 1.59 7.66
C VAL A 13 0.30 3.03 7.44
N VAL A 14 0.55 3.40 6.20
CA VAL A 14 0.96 4.76 5.82
C VAL A 14 -0.13 5.38 4.96
N PHE A 15 -0.57 6.56 5.38
CA PHE A 15 -1.49 7.38 4.61
C PHE A 15 -0.68 8.32 3.72
N THR A 16 -1.13 8.49 2.49
CA THR A 16 -0.49 9.33 1.47
C THR A 16 -1.59 10.11 0.78
N ASP A 17 -1.26 11.34 0.37
CA ASP A 17 -2.21 12.23 -0.31
C ASP A 17 -2.69 11.65 -1.63
N ALA A 18 -1.84 10.91 -2.34
CA ALA A 18 -2.18 10.28 -3.62
C ALA A 18 -1.35 9.03 -3.90
N LEU A 19 -2.01 8.01 -4.44
CA LEU A 19 -1.32 6.81 -4.93
C LEU A 19 -0.65 7.12 -6.28
N PRO A 20 0.63 6.72 -6.48
CA PRO A 20 1.31 6.90 -7.75
C PRO A 20 0.63 6.00 -8.79
N LYS A 21 -0.04 6.60 -9.77
CA LYS A 21 -0.77 5.90 -10.84
C LYS A 21 -0.13 6.13 -12.21
N THR A 22 -0.32 5.21 -13.14
CA THR A 22 -0.01 5.40 -14.57
C THR A 22 -1.13 6.21 -15.25
N GLU A 23 -0.93 6.65 -16.49
CA GLU A 23 -2.00 7.27 -17.30
C GLU A 23 -3.25 6.38 -17.42
N THR A 24 -3.06 5.06 -17.44
CA THR A 24 -4.15 4.07 -17.46
C THR A 24 -4.75 3.77 -16.07
N GLY A 25 -4.33 4.47 -15.02
CA GLY A 25 -4.86 4.34 -13.65
C GLY A 25 -4.27 3.21 -12.82
N LYS A 26 -3.30 2.44 -13.34
CA LYS A 26 -2.65 1.35 -12.58
C LYS A 26 -1.73 1.91 -11.50
N ILE A 27 -1.78 1.34 -10.29
CA ILE A 27 -0.90 1.74 -9.19
C ILE A 27 0.53 1.25 -9.47
N GLN A 28 1.49 2.16 -9.37
CA GLN A 28 2.92 1.91 -9.54
C GLN A 28 3.55 1.48 -8.21
N ARG A 29 3.36 0.21 -7.83
CA ARG A 29 3.80 -0.34 -6.52
C ARG A 29 5.30 -0.23 -6.25
N PHE A 30 6.15 -0.20 -7.28
CA PHE A 30 7.59 -0.05 -7.10
C PHE A 30 7.96 1.32 -6.51
N ARG A 31 7.28 2.38 -6.94
CA ARG A 31 7.47 3.73 -6.38
C ARG A 31 7.08 3.79 -4.90
N LEU A 32 6.02 3.08 -4.52
CA LEU A 32 5.61 2.96 -3.11
C LEU A 32 6.64 2.25 -2.24
N LYS A 33 7.44 1.33 -2.80
CA LYS A 33 8.53 0.68 -2.06
C LYS A 33 9.70 1.64 -1.84
N GLU A 34 10.03 2.47 -2.82
CA GLU A 34 11.13 3.44 -2.73
C GLU A 34 10.83 4.56 -1.73
N THR A 35 9.59 5.08 -1.72
CA THR A 35 9.19 6.16 -0.81
C THR A 35 9.12 5.74 0.67
N HIS A 36 8.98 4.43 0.95
CA HIS A 36 8.77 3.90 2.30
C HIS A 36 9.76 2.80 2.72
N ALA A 37 10.86 2.64 1.97
CA ALA A 37 12.01 1.82 2.37
C ALA A 37 12.71 2.45 3.58
#